data_AF-A0A3B0MHZ5-F1
#
_entry.id   AF-A0A3B0MHZ5-F1
#
_cell.length_a   1.000
_cell.length_b   1.000
_cell.length_c   1.000
_cell.angle_alpha   90.00
_cell.angle_beta   90.00
_cell.angle_gamma   90.00
#
_symmetry.space_group_name_H-M   'P 1'
#
loop_
_entity.id
_entity.type
_entity.pdbx_description
1 polymer ?
#
loop_
_entity_poly.entity_id
_entity_poly.type
_entity_poly.pdbx_seq_one_letter_code
_entity_poly.pdbx_strand_id
1 'polypeptide(L)' 'MLPREYIMNINGYGKRLLKEYEWKQFGIQISNEWIHIGYSPYELHILIFQKNN' A
#
# COMPACT_ATOMS: atom_id res chain seq x y z
N MET A 1 -0.27 -5.93 6.13
CA MET A 1 0.25 -4.88 7.04
C MET A 1 1.77 -4.84 6.85
N LEU A 2 2.33 -3.68 6.56
CA LEU A 2 3.78 -3.53 6.41
C LEU A 2 4.41 -3.14 7.77
N PRO A 3 5.66 -3.51 8.05
CA PRO A 3 6.37 -2.97 9.21
C PRO A 3 6.53 -1.44 9.07
N ARG A 4 6.42 -0.73 10.19
CA ARG A 4 6.36 0.74 10.21
C ARG A 4 7.59 1.39 9.56
N GLU A 5 8.77 0.79 9.69
CA GLU A 5 10.01 1.29 9.08
C GLU A 5 9.99 1.37 7.55
N TYR A 6 9.28 0.47 6.86
CA TYR A 6 9.23 0.45 5.39
C TYR A 6 8.40 1.59 4.82
N ILE A 7 7.42 2.02 5.61
CA ILE A 7 6.36 2.89 5.16
C ILE A 7 6.75 4.36 5.30
N MET A 8 7.59 4.69 6.28
CA MET A 8 8.17 6.02 6.42
C MET A 8 9.04 6.40 5.20
N ASN A 9 9.53 5.42 4.46
CA ASN A 9 10.32 5.62 3.24
C ASN A 9 9.46 5.82 1.98
N ILE A 10 8.14 5.71 2.08
CA ILE A 10 7.23 5.97 0.95
C ILE A 10 7.14 7.48 0.76
N ASN A 11 7.63 7.96 -0.38
CA ASN A 11 7.42 9.35 -0.78
C ASN A 11 5.92 9.66 -0.89
N GLY A 12 5.44 10.64 -0.12
CA GLY A 12 4.03 10.98 -0.01
C GLY A 12 3.23 10.06 0.92
N TYR A 13 3.88 9.45 1.92
CA TYR A 13 3.26 8.58 2.92
C TYR A 13 1.91 9.11 3.45
N GLY A 14 0.90 8.23 3.49
CA GLY A 14 -0.44 8.54 3.98
C GLY A 14 -1.27 9.43 3.05
N LYS A 15 -0.71 9.89 1.93
CA LYS A 15 -1.37 10.80 0.98
C LYS A 15 -1.38 10.26 -0.45
N ARG A 16 -0.31 9.58 -0.86
CA ARG A 16 -0.12 9.07 -2.22
C ARG A 16 -0.45 7.58 -2.29
N LEU A 17 -1.24 7.19 -3.29
CA LEU A 17 -1.51 5.80 -3.60
C LEU A 17 -0.30 5.14 -4.29
N LEU A 18 -0.16 3.83 -4.10
CA LEU A 18 0.92 3.03 -4.66
C LEU A 18 0.41 2.29 -5.89
N LYS A 19 1.17 2.34 -6.98
CA LYS A 19 0.95 1.48 -8.14
C LYS A 19 1.36 0.05 -7.82
N GLU A 20 0.87 -0.89 -8.63
CA GLU A 20 1.14 -2.33 -8.45
C GLU A 20 2.61 -2.67 -8.32
N TYR A 21 3.45 -2.13 -9.21
CA TYR A 21 4.89 -2.39 -9.13
C TYR A 21 5.53 -1.82 -7.85
N GLU A 22 5.01 -0.72 -7.28
CA GLU A 22 5.57 -0.08 -6.10
C GLU A 22 5.29 -0.92 -4.84
N TRP A 23 4.05 -1.36 -4.64
CA TRP A 23 3.74 -2.20 -3.48
C TRP A 23 4.36 -3.58 -3.58
N LYS A 24 4.56 -4.11 -4.80
CA LYS A 24 5.34 -5.34 -5.02
C LYS A 24 6.82 -5.18 -4.61
N GLN A 25 7.43 -4.01 -4.84
CA GLN A 25 8.80 -3.72 -4.38
C GLN A 25 8.93 -3.69 -2.85
N PHE A 26 7.85 -3.40 -2.12
CA PHE A 26 7.80 -3.53 -0.67
C PHE A 26 7.53 -4.96 -0.17
N GLY A 27 7.54 -5.95 -1.07
CA GLY A 27 7.33 -7.36 -0.73
C GLY A 27 5.86 -7.73 -0.49
N ILE A 28 4.90 -6.87 -0.84
CA ILE A 28 3.48 -7.20 -0.77
C ILE A 28 3.16 -8.17 -1.90
N GLN A 29 2.80 -9.40 -1.53
CA GLN A 29 2.45 -10.47 -2.45
C GLN A 29 0.97 -10.82 -2.29
N ILE A 30 0.16 -10.33 -3.23
CA ILE A 30 -1.26 -10.67 -3.40
C ILE A 30 -1.50 -11.00 -4.87
N SER A 31 -2.65 -11.56 -5.22
CA SER A 31 -2.98 -11.85 -6.62
C SER A 31 -2.92 -10.58 -7.49
N ASN A 32 -2.94 -10.73 -8.82
CA ASN A 32 -3.07 -9.58 -9.70
C ASN A 32 -4.44 -8.89 -9.53
N GLU A 33 -4.58 -7.71 -10.15
CA GLU A 33 -5.82 -6.91 -10.20
C GLU A 33 -6.23 -6.27 -8.86
N TRP A 34 -5.30 -6.13 -7.93
CA TRP A 34 -5.53 -5.35 -6.71
C TRP A 34 -4.99 -3.94 -6.87
N ILE A 35 -5.83 -2.97 -6.52
CA ILE A 35 -5.52 -1.54 -6.56
C ILE A 35 -5.42 -1.04 -5.14
N HIS A 36 -4.32 -0.35 -4.81
CA HIS A 36 -4.19 0.35 -3.54
C HIS A 36 -5.07 1.62 -3.60
N ILE A 37 -6.14 1.66 -2.79
CA ILE A 37 -7.15 2.73 -2.80
C ILE A 37 -7.01 3.72 -1.65
N GLY A 38 -6.18 3.42 -0.65
CA GLY A 38 -5.92 4.33 0.45
C GLY A 38 -5.26 3.67 1.64
N TYR A 39 -5.08 4.47 2.68
CA TYR A 39 -4.54 4.03 3.96
C TYR A 39 -5.65 3.99 5.01
N SER A 40 -5.50 3.14 6.03
CA SER A 40 -6.39 3.20 7.19
C SER A 40 -6.29 4.58 7.85
N PRO A 41 -7.42 5.23 8.20
CA PRO A 41 -7.41 6.54 8.84
C PRO A 41 -6.84 6.50 10.26
N TYR A 42 -6.82 5.33 10.90
CA TYR A 42 -6.29 5.15 12.26
C TYR A 42 -4.82 4.72 12.25
N GLU A 43 -4.40 3.98 11.22
CA GLU A 43 -3.09 3.36 11.15
C GLU A 43 -2.56 3.42 9.72
N LEU A 44 -1.82 4.47 9.40
CA LEU A 44 -1.33 4.71 8.04
C LEU A 44 -0.40 3.59 7.52
N HIS A 45 0.10 2.70 8.39
CA HIS A 45 0.88 1.52 8.00
C HIS A 45 0.04 0.36 7.44
N ILE A 46 -1.29 0.51 7.47
CA ILE A 46 -2.25 -0.40 6.87
C ILE A 46 -2.68 0.19 5.52
N LEU A 47 -2.37 -0.55 4.45
CA LEU A 47 -2.78 -0.25 3.10
C LEU A 47 -4.11 -0.94 2.82
N ILE A 48 -5.04 -0.22 2.19
CA ILE A 48 -6.36 -0.70 1.80
C ILE A 48 -6.34 -1.00 0.31
N PHE A 49 -6.70 -2.23 -0.05
CA PHE A 49 -6.76 -2.66 -1.44
C PHE A 49 -8.19 -2.99 -1.84
N GLN A 50 -8.51 -2.71 -3.10
CA GLN A 50 -9.74 -3.13 -3.76
C GLN A 50 -9.38 -3.98 -4.97
N LYS A 51 -10.06 -5.11 -5.13
CA LYS A 51 -9.92 -5.94 -6.33
C LYS A 51 -10.70 -5.30 -7.48
N ASN A 52 -10.05 -5.08 -8.61
CA ASN A 52 -10.71 -4.72 -9.85
C ASN A 52 -11.46 -5.97 -10.35
N ASN A 53 -12.78 -5.84 -10.52
CA ASN A 53 -13.63 -6.85 -11.16
C ASN A 53 -13.75 -6.57 -12.65
#